data_AF-A0A940ZAK6-F1
#
_entry.id   AF-A0A940ZAK6-F1
#
_cell.length_a   1.000
_cell.length_b   1.000
_cell.length_c   1.000
_cell.angle_alpha   90.00
_cell.angle_beta   90.00
_cell.angle_gamma   90.00
#
_symmetry.space_group_name_H-M   'P 1'
#
loop_
_entity.id
_entity.type
_entity.pdbx_description
1 polymer ?
#
loop_
_entity_poly.entity_id
_entity_poly.type
_entity_poly.pdbx_seq_one_letter_code
_entity_poly.pdbx_strand_id
1 'polypeptide(L)'
;GEAIRLLNERGIKTVVVTNQSGIARGLFSEERLAEIHRELFRQLRVDEAFLDAIYFCPHHPTEGKGPYCRPCECRKPASGLILRAASELSIDLKRSYCVGDRQADLQCGGRVGTKGILVLTGYGSDEKSSVGHDSGRSPFAVVPDLREAVQWILKDLGRP
;
A
#
# COMPACT_ATOMS: atom_id res chain seq x y z
N GLY A 1 -2.84 11.64 -9.61
CA GLY A 1 -3.23 10.53 -10.49
C GLY A 1 -2.20 10.24 -11.56
N GLU A 2 -1.51 11.24 -12.10
CA GLU A 2 -0.49 11.09 -13.16
C GLU A 2 0.48 9.91 -12.98
N ALA A 3 1.09 9.75 -11.80
CA ALA A 3 2.01 8.64 -11.55
C ALA A 3 1.33 7.26 -11.67
N ILE A 4 0.08 7.13 -11.23
CA ILE A 4 -0.70 5.89 -11.35
C ILE A 4 -1.05 5.63 -12.81
N ARG A 5 -1.41 6.67 -13.57
CA ARG A 5 -1.68 6.56 -15.01
C ARG A 5 -0.49 5.97 -15.78
N LEU A 6 0.75 6.35 -15.47
CA LEU A 6 1.94 5.77 -16.13
C LEU A 6 2.05 4.26 -15.94
N LEU A 7 1.60 3.74 -14.79
CA LEU A 7 1.51 2.29 -14.56
C LEU A 7 0.34 1.68 -15.35
N ASN A 8 -0.82 2.35 -15.37
CA ASN A 8 -1.99 1.89 -16.12
C ASN A 8 -1.69 1.75 -17.62
N GLU A 9 -1.01 2.73 -18.23
CA GLU A 9 -0.62 2.72 -19.66
C GLU A 9 0.33 1.56 -20.01
N ARG A 10 1.04 1.02 -19.01
CA ARG A 10 1.93 -0.14 -19.15
C ARG A 10 1.22 -1.47 -18.86
N GLY A 11 -0.08 -1.46 -18.60
CA GLY A 11 -0.85 -2.64 -18.19
C GLY A 11 -0.49 -3.19 -16.82
N ILE A 12 0.16 -2.37 -15.97
CA ILE A 12 0.55 -2.77 -14.62
C ILE A 12 -0.62 -2.54 -13.68
N LYS A 13 -1.01 -3.58 -12.94
CA LYS A 13 -2.10 -3.48 -11.95
C LYS A 13 -1.72 -2.59 -10.78
N THR A 14 -2.61 -1.69 -10.39
CA THR A 14 -2.43 -0.75 -9.28
C THR A 14 -3.45 -1.02 -8.18
N VAL A 15 -2.97 -1.43 -7.01
CA VAL A 15 -3.82 -1.84 -5.87
C VAL A 15 -3.43 -1.06 -4.63
N VAL A 16 -4.42 -0.52 -3.92
CA VAL A 16 -4.22 0.09 -2.60
C VAL A 16 -4.47 -0.94 -1.51
N VAL A 17 -3.52 -1.07 -0.58
CA VAL A 17 -3.67 -1.87 0.65
C VAL A 17 -3.43 -0.97 1.86
N THR A 18 -4.48 -0.68 2.64
CA THR A 18 -4.44 0.38 3.65
C THR A 18 -4.96 -0.06 5.04
N ASN A 19 -4.32 0.45 6.10
CA ASN A 19 -4.81 0.28 7.47
C ASN A 19 -5.75 1.45 7.80
N GLN A 20 -7.01 1.18 8.11
CA GLN A 20 -8.05 2.18 8.43
C GLN A 20 -8.51 2.04 9.89
N SER A 21 -7.57 2.03 10.84
CA SER A 21 -7.88 1.87 12.27
C SER A 21 -8.67 3.03 12.88
N GLY A 22 -8.90 4.12 12.13
CA GLY A 22 -9.86 5.15 12.53
C GLY A 22 -11.27 4.57 12.71
N ILE A 23 -11.63 3.51 11.96
CA ILE A 23 -12.89 2.78 12.15
C ILE A 23 -12.90 2.08 13.51
N ALA A 24 -11.87 1.26 13.81
CA ALA A 24 -11.75 0.61 15.11
C ALA A 24 -11.78 1.59 16.29
N ARG A 25 -11.16 2.78 16.13
CA ARG A 25 -11.10 3.82 17.17
C ARG A 25 -12.38 4.65 17.27
N GLY A 26 -13.33 4.48 16.34
CA GLY A 26 -14.60 5.23 16.29
C GLY A 26 -14.46 6.66 15.78
N LEU A 27 -13.41 6.97 15.01
CA LEU A 27 -13.17 8.29 14.42
C LEU A 27 -14.04 8.55 13.18
N PHE A 28 -14.38 7.49 12.44
CA PHE A 28 -15.30 7.53 11.31
C PHE A 28 -15.85 6.13 11.02
N SER A 29 -16.94 6.04 10.26
CA SER A 29 -17.61 4.77 9.91
C SER A 29 -17.14 4.20 8.56
N GLU A 30 -17.53 2.96 8.25
CA GLU A 30 -17.25 2.35 6.94
C GLU A 30 -17.94 3.10 5.79
N GLU A 31 -19.13 3.65 6.03
CA GLU A 31 -19.86 4.47 5.06
C GLU A 31 -19.08 5.75 4.74
N ARG A 32 -18.48 6.38 5.75
CA ARG A 32 -17.62 7.55 5.56
C ARG A 32 -16.33 7.18 4.80
N LEU A 33 -15.78 5.99 5.03
CA LEU A 33 -14.66 5.50 4.24
C LEU A 33 -15.06 5.29 2.76
N ALA A 34 -16.26 4.76 2.50
CA ALA A 34 -16.77 4.61 1.15
C ALA A 34 -16.95 5.96 0.43
N GLU A 35 -17.37 7.02 1.13
CA GLU A 35 -17.37 8.40 0.62
C GLU A 35 -15.97 8.88 0.22
N ILE A 36 -14.97 8.64 1.07
CA ILE A 36 -13.57 8.99 0.80
C ILE A 36 -13.06 8.24 -0.43
N HIS A 37 -13.36 6.95 -0.56
CA HIS A 37 -12.98 6.17 -1.75
C HIS A 37 -13.66 6.70 -3.03
N ARG A 38 -14.93 7.09 -2.96
CA ARG A 38 -15.62 7.70 -4.12
C ARG A 38 -14.93 8.99 -4.56
N GLU A 39 -14.55 9.84 -3.62
CA GLU A 39 -13.83 11.06 -3.92
C GLU A 39 -12.42 10.79 -4.47
N LEU A 40 -11.69 9.80 -3.93
CA LEU A 40 -10.42 9.35 -4.49
C LEU A 40 -10.56 8.92 -5.96
N PHE A 41 -11.54 8.07 -6.27
CA PHE A 41 -11.79 7.65 -7.66
C PHE A 41 -12.16 8.82 -8.56
N ARG A 42 -12.91 9.81 -8.05
CA ARG A 42 -13.24 11.02 -8.81
C ARG A 42 -11.98 11.81 -9.15
N GLN A 43 -11.06 11.99 -8.21
CA GLN A 43 -9.80 12.69 -8.44
C GLN A 43 -8.88 11.93 -9.39
N LEU A 44 -8.78 10.60 -9.27
CA LEU A 44 -7.98 9.79 -10.19
C LEU A 44 -8.48 9.89 -11.64
N ARG A 45 -9.80 9.95 -11.85
CA ARG A 45 -10.40 10.11 -13.17
C ARG A 45 -10.03 11.42 -13.86
N VAL A 46 -9.77 12.49 -13.12
CA VAL A 46 -9.30 13.77 -13.69
C VAL A 46 -7.99 13.59 -14.46
N ASP A 47 -7.12 12.70 -13.97
CA ASP A 47 -5.83 12.40 -14.59
C ASP A 47 -5.88 11.16 -15.51
N GLU A 48 -7.07 10.66 -15.86
CA GLU A 48 -7.26 9.40 -16.59
C GLU A 48 -6.59 8.18 -15.92
N ALA A 49 -6.43 8.21 -14.60
CA ALA A 49 -5.84 7.15 -13.80
C ALA A 49 -6.92 6.28 -13.14
N PHE A 50 -6.59 5.03 -12.85
CA PHE A 50 -7.46 4.12 -12.10
C PHE A 50 -6.69 3.18 -11.17
N LEU A 51 -7.42 2.61 -10.21
CA LEU A 51 -6.95 1.52 -9.34
C LEU A 51 -7.75 0.27 -9.68
N ASP A 52 -7.07 -0.87 -9.80
CA ASP A 52 -7.72 -2.18 -9.97
C ASP A 52 -8.54 -2.56 -8.72
N ALA A 53 -8.06 -2.21 -7.53
CA ALA A 53 -8.76 -2.48 -6.28
C ALA A 53 -8.24 -1.64 -5.10
N ILE A 54 -9.09 -1.52 -4.07
CA ILE A 54 -8.73 -1.01 -2.74
C ILE A 54 -9.10 -2.05 -1.70
N TYR A 55 -8.11 -2.50 -0.94
CA TYR A 55 -8.29 -3.37 0.22
C TYR A 55 -7.94 -2.61 1.49
N PHE A 56 -8.79 -2.67 2.50
CA PHE A 56 -8.55 -1.99 3.76
C PHE A 56 -8.77 -2.91 4.97
N CYS A 57 -8.06 -2.61 6.06
CA CYS A 57 -8.24 -3.28 7.34
C CYS A 57 -8.81 -2.29 8.36
N PRO A 58 -10.04 -2.51 8.87
CA PRO A 58 -10.66 -1.59 9.84
C PRO A 58 -10.20 -1.83 11.28
N HIS A 59 -9.49 -2.93 11.55
CA HIS A 59 -9.23 -3.43 12.90
C HIS A 59 -8.05 -2.75 13.61
N HIS A 60 -8.07 -2.83 14.94
CA HIS A 60 -6.95 -2.53 15.81
C HIS A 60 -6.92 -3.52 16.99
N PRO A 61 -5.76 -4.11 17.36
CA PRO A 61 -5.72 -5.20 18.34
C PRO A 61 -6.03 -4.79 19.78
N THR A 62 -5.69 -3.55 20.18
CA THR A 62 -5.80 -3.09 21.57
C THR A 62 -6.65 -1.83 21.72
N GLU A 63 -6.45 -0.84 20.86
CA GLU A 63 -7.19 0.45 20.88
C GLU A 63 -8.51 0.45 20.09
N GLY A 64 -8.99 -0.71 19.66
CA GLY A 64 -10.26 -0.82 18.94
C GLY A 64 -11.47 -0.84 19.88
N LYS A 65 -12.67 -0.69 19.31
CA LYS A 65 -13.95 -0.86 20.01
C LYS A 65 -14.83 -1.90 19.30
N GLY A 66 -15.63 -2.62 20.08
CA GLY A 66 -16.60 -3.59 19.57
C GLY A 66 -15.98 -4.64 18.64
N PRO A 67 -16.61 -4.97 17.50
CA PRO A 67 -16.14 -6.03 16.60
C PRO A 67 -14.79 -5.72 15.93
N TYR A 68 -14.36 -4.46 15.95
CA TYR A 68 -13.10 -4.03 15.35
C TYR A 68 -11.89 -4.17 16.29
N CYS A 69 -12.11 -4.42 17.59
CA CYS A 69 -11.04 -4.63 18.57
C CYS A 69 -10.58 -6.08 18.56
N ARG A 70 -9.69 -6.44 17.64
CA ARG A 70 -9.17 -7.80 17.53
C ARG A 70 -7.84 -7.87 16.78
N PRO A 71 -6.99 -8.86 17.07
CA PRO A 71 -5.95 -9.27 16.14
C PRO A 71 -6.58 -9.72 14.81
N CYS A 72 -5.87 -9.54 13.71
CA CYS A 72 -6.32 -9.94 12.39
C CYS A 72 -5.13 -10.12 11.44
N GLU A 73 -5.36 -10.86 10.36
CA GLU A 73 -4.35 -11.08 9.31
C GLU A 73 -4.33 -9.96 8.26
N CYS A 74 -5.30 -9.03 8.31
CA CYS A 74 -5.37 -7.92 7.36
C CYS A 74 -4.52 -6.72 7.72
N ARG A 75 -4.24 -6.50 9.02
CA ARG A 75 -3.56 -5.28 9.48
C ARG A 75 -2.06 -5.40 9.23
N LYS A 76 -1.51 -4.50 8.42
CA LYS A 76 -0.05 -4.41 8.21
C LYS A 76 0.65 -4.29 9.57
N PRO A 77 1.71 -5.07 9.85
CA PRO A 77 2.57 -5.76 8.87
C PRO A 77 2.10 -7.16 8.40
N ALA A 78 0.91 -7.65 8.80
CA ALA A 78 0.36 -8.87 8.23
C ALA A 78 0.02 -8.69 6.74
N SER A 79 0.16 -9.76 5.96
CA SER A 79 0.09 -9.73 4.49
C SER A 79 -1.25 -10.22 3.91
N GLY A 80 -2.26 -10.45 4.74
CA GLY A 80 -3.53 -11.06 4.32
C GLY A 80 -4.24 -10.29 3.20
N LEU A 81 -4.20 -8.95 3.23
CA LEU A 81 -4.80 -8.14 2.15
C LEU A 81 -4.01 -8.20 0.84
N ILE A 82 -2.67 -8.30 0.89
CA ILE A 82 -1.86 -8.46 -0.32
C ILE A 82 -2.11 -9.84 -0.94
N LEU A 83 -2.19 -10.89 -0.11
CA LEU A 83 -2.51 -12.25 -0.57
C LEU A 83 -3.90 -12.33 -1.19
N ARG A 84 -4.89 -11.66 -0.57
CA ARG A 84 -6.24 -11.55 -1.12
C ARG A 84 -6.24 -10.86 -2.47
N ALA A 85 -5.56 -9.71 -2.59
CA ALA A 85 -5.43 -9.00 -3.86
C ALA A 85 -4.78 -9.87 -4.94
N ALA A 86 -3.73 -10.62 -4.59
CA ALA A 86 -3.05 -11.51 -5.52
C ALA A 86 -3.96 -12.63 -6.03
N SER A 87 -4.74 -13.23 -5.14
CA SER A 87 -5.70 -14.27 -5.51
C SER A 87 -6.84 -13.73 -6.40
N GLU A 88 -7.46 -12.62 -6.02
CA GLU A 88 -8.62 -12.08 -6.72
C GLU A 88 -8.25 -11.46 -8.09
N LEU A 89 -7.05 -10.90 -8.21
CA LEU A 89 -6.59 -10.19 -9.42
C LEU A 89 -5.53 -10.96 -10.23
N SER A 90 -5.21 -12.19 -9.83
CA SER A 90 -4.18 -13.04 -10.46
C SER A 90 -2.81 -12.34 -10.55
N ILE A 91 -2.35 -11.73 -9.46
CA ILE A 91 -1.08 -10.97 -9.41
C ILE A 91 0.07 -11.89 -9.00
N ASP A 92 1.18 -11.83 -9.74
CA ASP A 92 2.45 -12.42 -9.32
C ASP A 92 3.20 -11.49 -8.35
N LEU A 93 3.14 -11.82 -7.06
CA LEU A 93 3.75 -11.01 -6.00
C LEU A 93 5.28 -10.94 -6.08
N LYS A 94 5.96 -11.95 -6.62
CA LYS A 94 7.43 -11.94 -6.74
C LYS A 94 7.92 -10.96 -7.80
N ARG A 95 7.05 -10.61 -8.74
CA ARG A 95 7.29 -9.59 -9.78
C ARG A 95 6.64 -8.25 -9.45
N SER A 96 6.05 -8.13 -8.26
CA SER A 96 5.33 -6.94 -7.82
C SER A 96 6.18 -6.05 -6.92
N TYR A 97 5.74 -4.81 -6.78
CA TYR A 97 6.36 -3.79 -5.92
C TYR A 97 5.39 -3.40 -4.82
N CYS A 98 5.90 -3.16 -3.62
CA CYS A 98 5.13 -2.60 -2.51
C CYS A 98 5.69 -1.21 -2.20
N VAL A 99 4.90 -0.18 -2.47
CA VAL A 99 5.26 1.21 -2.20
C VAL A 99 4.55 1.65 -0.92
N GLY A 100 5.30 2.15 0.05
CA GLY A 100 4.76 2.60 1.34
C GLY A 100 5.65 3.62 2.01
N ASP A 101 5.12 4.30 3.02
CA ASP A 101 5.82 5.30 3.82
C ASP A 101 6.16 4.81 5.23
N ARG A 102 5.78 3.58 5.57
CA ARG A 102 6.06 2.97 6.88
C ARG A 102 6.80 1.66 6.77
N GLN A 103 7.58 1.32 7.80
CA GLN A 103 8.25 0.03 7.87
C GLN A 103 7.26 -1.15 7.80
N ALA A 104 6.07 -0.98 8.40
CA ALA A 104 5.01 -2.00 8.35
C ALA A 104 4.54 -2.32 6.92
N ASP A 105 4.63 -1.38 5.97
CA ASP A 105 4.29 -1.62 4.57
C ASP A 105 5.33 -2.50 3.90
N LEU A 106 6.61 -2.15 4.10
CA LEU A 106 7.74 -2.90 3.57
C LEU A 106 7.79 -4.32 4.15
N GLN A 107 7.49 -4.49 5.43
CA GLN A 107 7.37 -5.80 6.07
C GLN A 107 6.21 -6.61 5.47
N CYS A 108 5.05 -5.97 5.29
CA CYS A 108 3.88 -6.60 4.69
C CYS A 108 4.17 -7.17 3.30
N GLY A 109 4.77 -6.36 2.42
CA GLY A 109 5.18 -6.81 1.08
C GLY A 109 6.34 -7.79 1.09
N GLY A 110 7.36 -7.54 1.92
CA GLY A 110 8.56 -8.37 2.01
C GLY A 110 8.29 -9.81 2.45
N ARG A 111 7.29 -10.03 3.31
CA ARG A 111 6.82 -11.36 3.74
C ARG A 111 6.27 -12.20 2.59
N VAL A 112 5.80 -11.57 1.51
CA VAL A 112 5.21 -12.24 0.33
C VAL A 112 6.05 -12.04 -0.94
N GLY A 113 7.26 -11.51 -0.80
CA GLY A 113 8.25 -11.46 -1.87
C GLY A 113 8.18 -10.26 -2.81
N THR A 114 7.40 -9.22 -2.51
CA THR A 114 7.39 -8.00 -3.31
C THR A 114 8.69 -7.21 -3.14
N LYS A 115 9.09 -6.45 -4.15
CA LYS A 115 10.15 -5.43 -4.04
C LYS A 115 9.63 -4.20 -3.30
N GLY A 116 10.11 -3.97 -2.08
CA GLY A 116 9.68 -2.85 -1.24
C GLY A 116 10.34 -1.52 -1.62
N ILE A 117 9.56 -0.46 -1.81
CA ILE A 117 10.03 0.90 -2.06
C ILE A 117 9.49 1.83 -0.97
N LEU A 118 10.40 2.49 -0.25
CA LEU A 118 10.04 3.49 0.76
C LEU A 118 9.92 4.87 0.08
N VAL A 119 8.77 5.51 0.22
CA VAL A 119 8.63 6.93 -0.14
C VAL A 119 8.87 7.80 1.09
N LEU A 120 9.46 8.99 0.93
CA LEU A 120 9.79 9.89 2.04
C LEU A 120 8.64 10.86 2.39
N THR A 121 7.59 10.92 1.57
CA THR A 121 6.31 11.55 1.91
C THR A 121 5.62 10.85 3.09
N GLY A 122 4.76 11.55 3.81
CA GLY A 122 4.05 10.96 4.96
C GLY A 122 5.03 10.69 6.11
N TYR A 123 5.05 9.45 6.60
CA TYR A 123 5.90 9.04 7.73
C TYR A 123 7.31 8.58 7.31
N GLY A 124 7.58 8.48 6.00
CA GLY A 124 8.79 7.83 5.50
C GLY A 124 10.10 8.54 5.85
N SER A 125 10.06 9.86 6.02
CA SER A 125 11.23 10.64 6.44
C SER A 125 11.70 10.27 7.85
N ASP A 126 10.78 10.00 8.77
CA ASP A 126 11.08 9.57 10.14
C ASP A 126 11.53 8.10 10.19
N GLU A 127 10.95 7.27 9.30
CA GLU A 127 11.23 5.83 9.20
C GLU A 127 12.60 5.53 8.58
N LYS A 128 13.19 6.48 7.84
CA LYS A 128 14.47 6.29 7.12
C LYS A 128 15.59 5.78 8.02
N SER A 129 15.61 6.19 9.29
CA SER A 129 16.62 5.79 10.29
C SER A 129 16.38 4.40 10.88
N SER A 130 15.14 3.90 10.82
CA SER A 130 14.71 2.61 11.39
C SER A 130 14.68 1.48 10.36
N VAL A 131 14.59 1.86 9.08
CA VAL A 131 14.48 0.95 7.95
C VAL A 131 15.83 0.30 7.65
N GLY A 132 15.96 -0.99 7.98
CA GLY A 132 17.16 -1.80 7.78
C GLY A 132 17.75 -2.41 9.06
N HIS A 133 17.33 -1.93 10.24
CA HIS A 133 17.89 -2.41 11.52
C HIS A 133 17.18 -3.63 12.11
N ASP A 134 15.89 -3.86 11.81
CA ASP A 134 15.06 -4.81 12.59
C ASP A 134 14.36 -5.91 11.77
N SER A 135 14.49 -5.92 10.43
CA SER A 135 13.70 -6.80 9.55
C SER A 135 14.48 -7.61 8.52
N GLY A 136 15.81 -7.59 8.54
CA GLY A 136 16.67 -8.43 7.67
C GLY A 136 16.56 -8.19 6.17
N ARG A 137 15.74 -7.22 5.71
CA ARG A 137 15.66 -6.77 4.32
C ARG A 137 15.53 -5.26 4.28
N SER A 138 16.58 -4.61 3.78
CA SER A 138 16.53 -3.20 3.38
C SER A 138 15.54 -3.00 2.23
N PRO A 139 14.92 -1.83 2.11
CA PRO A 139 14.07 -1.50 0.98
C PRO A 139 14.90 -1.61 -0.29
N PHE A 140 14.24 -2.04 -1.36
CA PHE A 140 14.85 -2.13 -2.68
C PHE A 140 15.20 -0.74 -3.23
N ALA A 141 14.42 0.28 -2.84
CA ALA A 141 14.72 1.68 -3.09
C ALA A 141 14.10 2.59 -2.00
N VAL A 142 14.74 3.74 -1.77
CA VAL A 142 14.19 4.85 -0.99
C VAL A 142 14.13 6.07 -1.90
N VAL A 143 12.95 6.67 -2.05
CA VAL A 143 12.69 7.73 -3.02
C VAL A 143 11.84 8.86 -2.41
N PRO A 144 11.88 10.08 -2.95
CA PRO A 144 11.15 11.21 -2.36
C PRO A 144 9.64 11.00 -2.25
N ASP A 145 8.99 10.51 -3.31
CA ASP A 145 7.54 10.45 -3.42
C ASP A 145 7.06 9.30 -4.34
N LEU A 146 5.74 9.21 -4.54
CA LEU A 146 5.12 8.19 -5.39
C LEU A 146 5.51 8.33 -6.87
N ARG A 147 5.73 9.56 -7.37
CA ARG A 147 6.11 9.79 -8.78
C ARG A 147 7.49 9.21 -9.04
N GLU A 148 8.44 9.47 -8.15
CA GLU A 148 9.79 8.90 -8.21
C GLU A 148 9.77 7.38 -8.02
N ALA A 149 8.90 6.84 -7.16
CA ALA A 149 8.71 5.40 -7.02
C ALA A 149 8.25 4.75 -8.33
N VAL A 150 7.28 5.35 -9.02
CA VAL A 150 6.81 4.85 -10.31
C VAL A 150 7.91 4.90 -11.37
N GLN A 151 8.63 6.00 -11.49
CA GLN A 151 9.76 6.09 -12.43
C GLN A 151 10.81 5.01 -12.16
N TRP A 152 11.10 4.76 -10.88
CA TRP A 152 11.99 3.70 -10.45
C TRP A 152 11.50 2.32 -10.92
N ILE A 153 10.23 2.00 -10.66
CA ILE A 153 9.59 0.73 -11.08
C ILE A 153 9.70 0.54 -12.59
N LEU A 154 9.34 1.57 -13.36
CA LEU A 154 9.36 1.50 -14.82
C LEU A 154 10.78 1.29 -15.38
N LYS A 155 11.79 1.88 -14.73
CA LYS A 155 13.20 1.66 -15.09
C LYS A 155 13.66 0.24 -14.77
N ASP A 156 13.24 -0.32 -13.65
CA ASP A 156 13.59 -1.69 -13.24
C ASP A 156 12.94 -2.74 -14.14
N LEU A 157 11.68 -2.55 -14.54
CA LEU A 157 10.97 -3.42 -15.47
C LEU A 157 11.52 -3.36 -16.91
N GLY A 158 12.16 -2.27 -17.30
CA GLY A 158 12.77 -2.09 -18.62
C GLY A 158 14.19 -2.64 -18.74
N ARG A 159 14.77 -3.23 -17.69
CA ARG A 159 16.09 -3.86 -17.75
C ARG A 159 15.97 -5.25 -18.42
N PRO A 160 16.89 -5.61 -19.32
CA PRO A 160 16.89 -6.90 -20.01
C PRO A 160 17.12 -8.08 -19.05
#